data_AF-A0A7C6Z9S5-F1
#
_entry.id   AF-A0A7C6Z9S5-F1
#
_cell.length_a   1.000
_cell.length_b   1.000
_cell.length_c   1.000
_cell.angle_alpha   90.00
_cell.angle_beta   90.00
_cell.angle_gamma   90.00
#
_symmetry.space_group_name_H-M   'P 1'
#
loop_
_entity.id
_entity.type
_entity.pdbx_description
1 polymer ?
#
loop_
_entity_poly.entity_id
_entity_poly.type
_entity_poly.pdbx_seq_one_letter_code
_entity_poly.pdbx_strand_id
1 'polypeptide(L)'
;MRVEVFYKLHPPSVFGLPGDDYTVIPGGEAGIKDVVGPTIDTLTGSVVGLGTLSQYRRFDERLSLRLEREGVGVQLVDNYVTLTLDIDGRSLDLEKCESLIESLCLWLTHFASTPVFAEPLQAVIPETQQVLPLRTTCTAMKYRWYHVPTIEGSVREWSSCNLQEHLMAALRYYRLGLLLAETGSSHFDSFQAQLMVEAISNYWKAVSAIVGDPSVDRDYQRRYRQYGIDEAFFKGEIEWLREDMRNQSGVAHYRLGRPDSARLLEDCSRAGRIAKTVIAAAIRYDMTGTSR
;
A
#
# COMPACT_ATOMS: atom_id res chain seq x y z
N MET A 1 23.86 25.40 6.80
CA MET A 1 24.50 24.96 5.54
C MET A 1 23.42 24.37 4.66
N ARG A 2 23.36 24.70 3.38
CA ARG A 2 22.28 24.23 2.51
C ARG A 2 22.63 22.88 1.89
N VAL A 3 21.66 21.98 1.79
CA VAL A 3 21.80 20.68 1.13
C VAL A 3 20.68 20.52 0.12
N GLU A 4 21.01 19.95 -1.03
CA GLU A 4 20.07 19.55 -2.08
C GLU A 4 20.07 18.03 -2.22
N VAL A 5 18.90 17.42 -2.05
CA VAL A 5 18.70 15.97 -2.21
C VAL A 5 17.84 15.74 -3.45
N PHE A 6 18.34 14.92 -4.37
CA PHE A 6 17.73 14.67 -5.67
C PHE A 6 17.11 13.28 -5.71
N TYR A 7 15.87 13.23 -6.18
CA TYR A 7 15.10 12.01 -6.39
C TYR A 7 14.62 11.94 -7.85
N LYS A 8 14.58 10.73 -8.40
CA LYS A 8 13.88 10.40 -9.64
C LYS A 8 12.56 9.71 -9.29
N LEU A 9 11.46 10.24 -9.76
CA LEU A 9 10.14 9.66 -9.64
C LEU A 9 9.87 8.68 -10.79
N HIS A 10 9.17 7.61 -10.45
CA HIS A 10 8.79 6.54 -11.36
C HIS A 10 7.32 6.16 -11.16
N PRO A 11 6.63 5.64 -12.18
CA PRO A 11 7.11 5.50 -13.55
C PRO A 11 7.12 6.86 -14.29
N PRO A 12 8.09 7.13 -15.18
CA PRO A 12 8.17 8.39 -15.94
C PRO A 12 6.90 8.72 -16.75
N SER A 13 6.17 7.69 -17.16
CA SER A 13 4.90 7.81 -17.90
C SER A 13 3.85 8.68 -17.21
N VAL A 14 3.81 8.71 -15.87
CA VAL A 14 2.91 9.58 -15.09
C VAL A 14 3.17 11.06 -15.36
N PHE A 15 4.39 11.39 -15.79
CA PHE A 15 4.84 12.75 -16.11
C PHE A 15 4.84 13.02 -17.62
N GLY A 16 4.32 12.10 -18.44
CA GLY A 16 4.34 12.21 -19.90
C GLY A 16 5.72 11.97 -20.51
N LEU A 17 6.61 11.28 -19.80
CA LEU A 17 7.95 10.92 -20.23
C LEU A 17 8.03 9.43 -20.62
N PRO A 18 8.98 9.02 -21.46
CA PRO A 18 9.08 7.63 -21.88
C PRO A 18 9.61 6.74 -20.75
N GLY A 19 9.08 5.52 -20.67
CA GLY A 19 9.71 4.44 -19.90
C GLY A 19 10.68 3.64 -20.78
N ASP A 20 11.58 2.88 -20.14
CA ASP A 20 12.65 2.13 -20.82
C ASP A 20 12.12 1.10 -21.85
N ASP A 21 10.86 0.67 -21.72
CA ASP A 21 10.21 -0.33 -22.59
C ASP A 21 9.31 0.28 -23.70
N TYR A 22 9.21 1.60 -23.81
CA TYR A 22 8.27 2.24 -24.73
C TYR A 22 8.99 2.96 -25.88
N THR A 23 8.57 2.65 -27.11
CA THR A 23 8.95 3.43 -28.31
C THR A 23 7.95 4.57 -28.48
N VAL A 24 8.41 5.82 -28.31
CA VAL A 24 7.58 7.02 -28.49
C VAL A 24 8.23 7.95 -29.50
N ILE A 25 7.41 8.63 -30.31
CA ILE A 25 7.84 9.37 -31.49
C ILE A 25 8.15 10.83 -31.11
N PRO A 26 9.29 11.40 -31.54
CA PRO A 26 9.69 12.76 -31.17
C PRO A 26 8.73 13.82 -31.71
N GLY A 27 8.30 14.73 -30.84
CA GLY A 27 7.60 15.96 -31.22
C GLY A 27 8.60 17.05 -31.64
N GLY A 28 8.53 17.52 -32.89
CA GLY A 28 9.43 18.56 -33.40
C GLY A 28 9.02 19.08 -34.79
N GLU A 29 9.62 20.19 -35.25
CA GLU A 29 9.29 20.83 -36.53
C GLU A 29 9.56 19.95 -37.76
N ALA A 30 10.47 18.97 -37.63
CA ALA A 30 10.72 17.93 -38.64
C ALA A 30 9.86 16.65 -38.43
N GLY A 31 8.93 16.67 -37.47
CA GLY A 31 8.17 15.52 -36.98
C GLY A 31 7.08 15.06 -37.93
N ILE A 32 6.94 13.74 -38.04
CA ILE A 32 5.83 13.08 -38.71
C ILE A 32 4.55 13.46 -37.96
N LYS A 33 3.81 14.45 -38.47
CA LYS A 33 2.62 15.04 -37.81
C LYS A 33 1.46 14.04 -37.68
N ASP A 34 1.46 13.01 -38.51
CA ASP A 34 0.35 12.07 -38.68
C ASP A 34 0.81 10.62 -38.49
N VAL A 35 1.42 10.30 -37.35
CA VAL A 35 1.57 8.89 -37.00
C VAL A 35 0.28 8.43 -36.33
N VAL A 36 -0.59 7.84 -37.16
CA VAL A 36 -1.80 7.15 -36.72
C VAL A 36 -1.41 5.74 -36.33
N GLY A 37 -1.54 5.42 -35.05
CA GLY A 37 -1.25 4.10 -34.50
C GLY A 37 -2.44 3.53 -33.72
N PRO A 38 -2.41 2.24 -33.38
CA PRO A 38 -3.41 1.66 -32.48
C PRO A 38 -3.36 2.37 -31.13
N THR A 39 -4.49 2.92 -30.70
CA THR A 39 -4.70 3.44 -29.35
C THR A 39 -4.97 2.27 -28.43
N ILE A 40 -4.07 2.01 -27.49
CA ILE A 40 -4.22 0.94 -26.51
C ILE A 40 -4.87 1.52 -25.26
N ASP A 41 -5.97 0.91 -24.83
CA ASP A 41 -6.55 1.18 -23.52
C ASP A 41 -5.58 0.64 -22.45
N THR A 42 -5.03 1.56 -21.64
CA THR A 42 -4.00 1.26 -20.63
C THR A 42 -4.53 0.40 -19.48
N LEU A 43 -5.85 0.31 -19.28
CA LEU A 43 -6.48 -0.54 -18.28
C LEU A 43 -6.66 -1.97 -18.77
N THR A 44 -6.95 -2.16 -20.06
CA THR A 44 -7.34 -3.48 -20.61
C THR A 44 -6.30 -4.09 -21.55
N GLY A 45 -5.30 -3.32 -21.98
CA GLY A 45 -4.31 -3.73 -22.97
C GLY A 45 -4.88 -3.94 -24.38
N SER A 46 -6.14 -3.60 -24.60
CA SER A 46 -6.84 -3.82 -25.88
C SER A 46 -6.68 -2.61 -26.79
N VAL A 47 -6.59 -2.85 -28.10
CA VAL A 47 -6.65 -1.78 -29.11
C VAL A 47 -8.07 -1.28 -29.21
N VAL A 48 -8.32 -0.04 -28.80
CA VAL A 48 -9.65 0.58 -28.75
C VAL A 48 -9.88 1.65 -29.82
N GLY A 49 -8.87 1.95 -30.63
CA GLY A 49 -9.00 2.91 -31.72
C GLY A 49 -7.74 3.04 -32.58
N LEU A 50 -7.85 3.89 -33.61
CA LEU A 50 -6.72 4.40 -34.37
C LEU A 50 -6.67 5.92 -34.12
N GLY A 51 -5.56 6.39 -33.57
CA GLY A 51 -5.41 7.79 -33.16
C GLY A 51 -3.98 8.28 -33.31
N THR A 52 -3.80 9.59 -33.22
CA THR A 52 -2.48 10.23 -33.22
C THR A 52 -1.70 9.78 -31.99
N LEU A 53 -0.50 9.23 -32.19
CA LEU A 53 0.36 8.80 -31.07
C LEU A 53 0.76 9.99 -30.20
N SER A 54 0.84 9.77 -28.89
CA SER A 54 1.25 10.77 -27.90
C SER A 54 2.63 11.34 -28.26
N GLN A 55 2.73 12.67 -28.35
CA GLN A 55 4.00 13.36 -28.59
C GLN A 55 4.67 13.71 -27.26
N TYR A 56 5.99 13.74 -27.26
CA TYR A 56 6.73 14.27 -26.11
C TYR A 56 6.43 15.74 -25.90
N ARG A 57 6.38 16.08 -24.62
CA ARG A 57 6.46 17.45 -24.16
C ARG A 57 7.85 18.00 -24.47
N ARG A 58 7.92 19.19 -25.05
CA ARG A 58 9.18 19.88 -25.34
C ARG A 58 9.81 20.38 -24.04
N PHE A 59 11.11 20.70 -24.08
CA PHE A 59 11.83 21.20 -22.90
C PHE A 59 11.25 22.52 -22.36
N ASP A 60 10.78 23.39 -23.25
CA ASP A 60 10.10 24.64 -22.92
C ASP A 60 8.69 24.43 -22.35
N GLU A 61 8.13 23.24 -22.49
CA GLU A 61 6.82 22.85 -21.95
C GLU A 61 6.94 22.09 -20.61
N ARG A 62 8.16 21.82 -20.13
CA ARG A 62 8.42 21.03 -18.91
C ARG A 62 7.56 21.46 -17.72
N LEU A 63 7.09 20.49 -16.94
CA LEU A 63 6.42 20.80 -15.69
C LEU A 63 7.47 21.27 -14.69
N SER A 64 7.29 22.48 -14.17
CA SER A 64 8.13 22.98 -13.08
C SER A 64 7.22 23.51 -11.99
N LEU A 65 7.35 22.94 -10.80
CA LEU A 65 6.65 23.38 -9.60
C LEU A 65 7.68 23.65 -8.50
N ARG A 66 7.54 24.79 -7.83
CA ARG A 66 8.35 25.14 -6.67
C ARG A 66 7.43 25.38 -5.48
N LEU A 67 7.69 24.67 -4.40
CA LEU A 67 6.96 24.74 -3.15
C LEU A 67 7.95 24.98 -2.01
N GLU A 68 7.44 25.52 -0.91
CA GLU A 68 8.22 25.67 0.32
C GLU A 68 7.32 25.27 1.49
N ARG A 69 7.84 24.43 2.39
CA ARG A 69 7.12 23.99 3.58
C ARG A 69 8.09 23.77 4.72
N GLU A 70 7.82 24.40 5.87
CA GLU A 70 8.55 24.17 7.13
C GLU A 70 10.09 24.28 6.97
N GLY A 71 10.53 25.27 6.20
CA GLY A 71 11.96 25.49 5.90
C GLY A 71 12.58 24.51 4.90
N VAL A 72 11.75 23.71 4.22
CA VAL A 72 12.16 22.80 3.13
C VAL A 72 11.67 23.35 1.81
N GLY A 73 12.59 23.66 0.91
CA GLY A 73 12.29 23.94 -0.49
C GLY A 73 12.05 22.64 -1.24
N VAL A 74 11.01 22.58 -2.06
CA VAL A 74 10.75 21.45 -2.96
C VAL A 74 10.67 22.00 -4.37
N GLN A 75 11.48 21.45 -5.26
CA GLN A 75 11.42 21.76 -6.68
C GLN A 75 11.14 20.47 -7.45
N LEU A 76 10.01 20.44 -8.15
CA LEU A 76 9.67 19.36 -9.06
C LEU A 76 9.90 19.85 -10.49
N VAL A 77 10.68 19.11 -11.25
CA VAL A 77 10.88 19.32 -12.69
C VAL A 77 10.62 18.00 -13.40
N ASP A 78 9.48 17.90 -14.07
CA ASP A 78 8.93 16.66 -14.62
C ASP A 78 8.95 15.51 -13.57
N ASN A 79 9.72 14.45 -13.81
CA ASN A 79 9.84 13.32 -12.89
C ASN A 79 11.06 13.45 -11.95
N TYR A 80 11.66 14.63 -11.81
CA TYR A 80 12.74 14.88 -10.86
C TYR A 80 12.26 15.76 -9.72
N VAL A 81 12.67 15.43 -8.50
CA VAL A 81 12.39 16.24 -7.31
C VAL A 81 13.70 16.57 -6.61
N THR A 82 13.89 17.85 -6.35
CA THR A 82 14.98 18.38 -5.52
C THR A 82 14.38 18.89 -4.21
N LEU A 83 14.86 18.34 -3.09
CA LEU A 83 14.59 18.85 -1.75
C LEU A 83 15.75 19.73 -1.30
N THR A 84 15.48 20.98 -0.96
CA THR A 84 16.45 21.95 -0.43
C THR A 84 16.23 22.14 1.06
N LEU A 85 17.24 21.87 1.86
CA LEU A 85 17.18 21.87 3.32
C LEU A 85 18.32 22.69 3.90
N ASP A 86 18.04 23.47 4.94
CA ASP A 86 19.09 24.07 5.76
C ASP A 86 19.43 23.12 6.92
N ILE A 87 20.72 22.76 7.05
CA ILE A 87 21.25 21.87 8.10
C ILE A 87 22.26 22.58 9.00
N ASP A 88 22.20 22.25 10.29
CA ASP A 88 23.08 22.78 11.34
C ASP A 88 24.29 21.86 11.59
N GLY A 89 25.08 21.66 10.53
CA GLY A 89 26.49 21.26 10.62
C GLY A 89 26.85 19.83 11.02
N ARG A 90 25.93 18.92 11.40
CA ARG A 90 26.35 17.55 11.83
C ARG A 90 25.65 16.33 11.25
N SER A 91 24.52 16.44 10.54
CA SER A 91 24.02 15.35 9.69
C SER A 91 22.82 15.83 8.88
N LEU A 92 22.69 15.30 7.66
CA LEU A 92 21.45 15.40 6.90
C LEU A 92 20.41 14.50 7.57
N ASP A 93 19.27 15.06 7.96
CA ASP A 93 18.12 14.29 8.45
C ASP A 93 17.45 13.58 7.26
N LEU A 94 18.02 12.44 6.87
CA LEU A 94 17.54 11.62 5.77
C LEU A 94 16.13 11.10 6.00
N GLU A 95 15.75 10.80 7.25
CA GLU A 95 14.40 10.34 7.59
C GLU A 95 13.35 11.42 7.27
N LYS A 96 13.67 12.69 7.53
CA LYS A 96 12.79 13.81 7.13
C LYS A 96 12.66 13.91 5.61
N CYS A 97 13.74 13.71 4.87
CA CYS A 97 13.74 13.75 3.39
C CYS A 97 12.90 12.59 2.82
N GLU A 98 13.13 11.38 3.33
CA GLU A 98 12.43 10.16 2.98
C GLU A 98 10.92 10.28 3.27
N SER A 99 10.55 10.77 4.46
CA SER A 99 9.13 10.96 4.81
C SER A 99 8.42 11.98 3.90
N LEU A 100 9.12 13.05 3.51
CA LEU A 100 8.57 14.06 2.61
C LEU A 100 8.37 13.51 1.19
N ILE A 101 9.36 12.78 0.67
CA ILE A 101 9.27 12.21 -0.68
C ILE A 101 8.25 11.07 -0.74
N GLU A 102 8.13 10.27 0.32
CA GLU A 102 7.12 9.21 0.45
C GLU A 102 5.70 9.81 0.46
N SER A 103 5.50 10.87 1.24
CA SER A 103 4.23 11.61 1.26
C SER A 103 3.87 12.17 -0.13
N LEU A 104 4.86 12.70 -0.86
CA LEU A 104 4.64 13.18 -2.23
C LEU A 104 4.28 12.03 -3.18
N CYS A 105 5.02 10.92 -3.14
CA CYS A 105 4.76 9.74 -3.96
C CYS A 105 3.37 9.17 -3.71
N LEU A 106 2.92 9.17 -2.45
CA LEU A 106 1.58 8.74 -2.09
C LEU A 106 0.50 9.64 -2.70
N TRP A 107 0.66 10.95 -2.58
CA TRP A 107 -0.26 11.92 -3.17
C TRP A 107 -0.34 11.77 -4.70
N LEU A 108 0.81 11.60 -5.35
CA LEU A 108 0.87 11.35 -6.79
C LEU A 108 0.25 10.01 -7.17
N THR A 109 0.46 8.96 -6.36
CA THR A 109 -0.16 7.65 -6.55
C THR A 109 -1.68 7.74 -6.53
N HIS A 110 -2.22 8.49 -5.56
CA HIS A 110 -3.66 8.71 -5.44
C HIS A 110 -4.23 9.39 -6.69
N PHE A 111 -3.61 10.49 -7.15
CA PHE A 111 -4.11 11.23 -8.31
C PHE A 111 -3.88 10.52 -9.64
N ALA A 112 -2.75 9.85 -9.81
CA ALA A 112 -2.42 9.12 -11.04
C ALA A 112 -3.08 7.73 -11.12
N SER A 113 -3.70 7.27 -10.03
CA SER A 113 -4.22 5.90 -9.89
C SER A 113 -3.20 4.81 -10.27
N THR A 114 -1.92 5.12 -10.11
CA THR A 114 -0.78 4.28 -10.51
C THR A 114 0.30 4.42 -9.44
N PRO A 115 0.94 3.33 -8.97
CA PRO A 115 2.00 3.41 -7.97
C PRO A 115 3.14 4.32 -8.44
N VAL A 116 3.42 5.36 -7.66
CA VAL A 116 4.56 6.26 -7.85
C VAL A 116 5.59 5.99 -6.75
N PHE A 117 6.86 5.88 -7.13
CA PHE A 117 7.97 5.67 -6.22
C PHE A 117 9.14 6.60 -6.54
N ALA A 118 9.93 6.91 -5.52
CA ALA A 118 11.10 7.77 -5.63
C ALA A 118 12.39 6.97 -5.47
N GLU A 119 13.31 7.17 -6.40
CA GLU A 119 14.66 6.66 -6.36
C GLU A 119 15.61 7.78 -5.92
N PRO A 120 16.31 7.65 -4.79
CA PRO A 120 17.33 8.61 -4.38
C PRO A 120 18.52 8.59 -5.35
N LEU A 121 18.88 9.74 -5.92
CA LEU A 121 19.99 9.86 -6.86
C LEU A 121 21.27 10.36 -6.18
N GLN A 122 21.19 11.51 -5.50
CA GLN A 122 22.35 12.14 -4.87
C GLN A 122 21.91 13.18 -3.82
N ALA A 123 22.76 13.42 -2.82
CA ALA A 123 22.65 14.55 -1.92
C ALA A 123 23.93 15.37 -2.01
N VAL A 124 23.83 16.69 -2.16
CA VAL A 124 24.99 17.57 -2.35
C VAL A 124 24.86 18.84 -1.51
N ILE A 125 25.99 19.38 -1.07
CA ILE A 125 26.09 20.73 -0.52
C ILE A 125 26.46 21.66 -1.69
N PRO A 126 25.56 22.52 -2.19
CA PRO A 126 25.81 23.29 -3.41
C PRO A 126 27.05 24.18 -3.33
N GLU A 127 27.33 24.75 -2.16
CA GLU A 127 28.45 25.68 -1.95
C GLU A 127 29.82 25.00 -2.04
N THR A 128 29.92 23.73 -1.63
CA THR A 128 31.18 22.98 -1.61
C THR A 128 31.25 21.89 -2.67
N GLN A 129 30.14 21.61 -3.37
CA GLN A 129 29.96 20.48 -4.27
C GLN A 129 30.23 19.12 -3.59
N GLN A 130 30.19 19.08 -2.26
CA GLN A 130 30.42 17.86 -1.51
C GLN A 130 29.19 16.95 -1.61
N VAL A 131 29.40 15.71 -2.04
CA VAL A 131 28.36 14.67 -2.07
C VAL A 131 28.23 14.04 -0.69
N LEU A 132 26.99 13.92 -0.21
CA LEU A 132 26.63 13.26 1.03
C LEU A 132 26.14 11.83 0.75
N PRO A 133 26.48 10.84 1.60
CA PRO A 133 26.04 9.47 1.42
C PRO A 133 24.52 9.35 1.59
N LEU A 134 23.87 8.65 0.65
CA LEU A 134 22.45 8.30 0.72
C LEU A 134 22.29 6.83 1.16
N ARG A 135 21.22 6.52 1.90
CA ARG A 135 20.83 5.14 2.20
C ARG A 135 20.21 4.52 0.95
N THR A 136 21.00 3.79 0.17
CA THR A 136 20.45 2.89 -0.86
C THR A 136 20.07 1.55 -0.21
N THR A 137 18.89 1.47 0.39
CA THR A 137 18.29 0.18 0.75
C THR A 137 17.66 -0.44 -0.51
N CYS A 138 18.45 -1.26 -1.20
CA CYS A 138 17.93 -2.07 -2.31
C CYS A 138 17.21 -3.30 -1.73
N THR A 139 15.88 -3.34 -1.81
CA THR A 139 15.14 -4.60 -1.62
C THR A 139 15.34 -5.44 -2.87
N ALA A 140 16.40 -6.24 -2.90
CA ALA A 140 16.84 -6.97 -4.09
C ALA A 140 15.78 -7.96 -4.63
N MET A 141 14.95 -8.55 -3.77
CA MET A 141 13.82 -9.38 -4.20
C MET A 141 12.85 -9.64 -3.05
N LYS A 142 11.54 -9.48 -3.27
CA LYS A 142 10.49 -10.09 -2.43
C LYS A 142 9.95 -11.30 -3.19
N TYR A 143 10.23 -12.52 -2.72
CA TYR A 143 9.68 -13.74 -3.31
C TYR A 143 8.63 -14.37 -2.40
N ARG A 144 7.59 -14.93 -3.01
CA ARG A 144 6.65 -15.85 -2.37
C ARG A 144 6.65 -17.17 -3.13
N TRP A 145 6.98 -18.24 -2.42
CA TRP A 145 6.91 -19.59 -2.97
C TRP A 145 5.48 -20.11 -2.82
N TYR A 146 4.86 -20.46 -3.94
CA TYR A 146 3.55 -21.09 -3.96
C TYR A 146 3.69 -22.53 -4.44
N HIS A 147 3.14 -23.47 -3.67
CA HIS A 147 3.02 -24.85 -4.13
C HIS A 147 1.73 -25.02 -4.92
N VAL A 148 1.80 -24.85 -6.24
CA VAL A 148 0.65 -24.83 -7.16
C VAL A 148 -0.27 -26.05 -6.99
N PRO A 149 0.22 -27.30 -6.84
CA PRO A 149 -0.66 -28.46 -6.64
C PRO A 149 -1.51 -28.38 -5.37
N THR A 150 -0.99 -27.77 -4.30
CA THR A 150 -1.76 -27.57 -3.05
C THR A 150 -2.84 -26.53 -3.24
N ILE A 151 -2.57 -25.47 -4.01
CA ILE A 151 -3.55 -24.43 -4.34
C ILE A 151 -4.66 -25.03 -5.20
N GLU A 152 -4.30 -25.79 -6.23
CA GLU A 152 -5.28 -26.45 -7.11
C GLU A 152 -6.17 -27.44 -6.36
N GLY A 153 -5.59 -28.25 -5.46
CA GLY A 153 -6.36 -29.16 -4.60
C GLY A 153 -7.36 -28.39 -3.73
N SER A 154 -6.90 -27.32 -3.08
CA SER A 154 -7.74 -26.46 -2.22
C SER A 154 -8.86 -25.78 -3.00
N VAL A 155 -8.58 -25.30 -4.23
CA VAL A 155 -9.57 -24.64 -5.09
C VAL A 155 -10.63 -25.63 -5.57
N ARG A 156 -10.27 -26.87 -5.92
CA ARG A 156 -11.23 -27.90 -6.32
C ARG A 156 -12.16 -28.27 -5.17
N GLU A 157 -11.62 -28.52 -3.98
CA GLU A 157 -12.43 -28.77 -2.78
C GLU A 157 -13.40 -27.60 -2.50
N TRP A 158 -12.90 -26.37 -2.62
CA TRP A 158 -13.73 -25.17 -2.43
C TRP A 158 -14.84 -24.98 -3.46
N SER A 159 -14.58 -25.27 -4.73
CA SER A 159 -15.58 -25.14 -5.80
C SER A 159 -16.79 -26.05 -5.60
N SER A 160 -16.65 -27.10 -4.79
CA SER A 160 -17.75 -27.99 -4.40
C SER A 160 -18.50 -27.56 -3.13
N CYS A 161 -18.04 -26.52 -2.42
CA CYS A 161 -18.67 -26.06 -1.19
C CYS A 161 -19.68 -24.93 -1.46
N ASN A 162 -20.94 -25.12 -1.04
CA ASN A 162 -21.89 -24.02 -0.90
C ASN A 162 -21.58 -23.26 0.39
N LEU A 163 -20.71 -22.25 0.31
CA LEU A 163 -20.33 -21.43 1.46
C LEU A 163 -21.46 -20.51 1.88
N GLN A 164 -21.68 -20.39 3.18
CA GLN A 164 -22.68 -19.46 3.71
C GLN A 164 -22.28 -18.00 3.44
N GLU A 165 -23.27 -17.11 3.29
CA GLU A 165 -23.07 -15.69 2.95
C GLU A 165 -22.13 -14.97 3.93
N HIS A 166 -22.23 -15.29 5.22
CA HIS A 166 -21.42 -14.69 6.26
C HIS A 166 -19.95 -15.14 6.19
N LEU A 167 -19.67 -16.38 5.77
CA LEU A 167 -18.31 -16.88 5.54
C LEU A 167 -17.70 -16.21 4.30
N MET A 168 -18.48 -16.05 3.24
CA MET A 168 -18.06 -15.28 2.06
C MET A 168 -17.73 -13.82 2.41
N ALA A 169 -18.53 -13.17 3.25
CA ALA A 169 -18.23 -11.84 3.75
C ALA A 169 -16.93 -11.81 4.57
N ALA A 170 -16.74 -12.78 5.48
CA ALA A 170 -15.53 -12.89 6.29
C ALA A 170 -14.25 -13.02 5.43
N LEU A 171 -14.32 -13.84 4.39
CA LEU A 171 -13.23 -14.06 3.45
C LEU A 171 -12.89 -12.81 2.64
N ARG A 172 -13.90 -12.03 2.21
CA ARG A 172 -13.68 -10.76 1.52
C ARG A 172 -12.94 -9.76 2.41
N TYR A 173 -13.40 -9.59 3.64
CA TYR A 173 -12.73 -8.70 4.60
C TYR A 173 -11.32 -9.17 4.93
N TYR A 174 -11.13 -10.46 5.18
CA TYR A 174 -9.81 -11.03 5.46
C TYR A 174 -8.83 -10.82 4.30
N ARG A 175 -9.29 -11.03 3.06
CA ARG A 175 -8.48 -10.80 1.86
C ARG A 175 -8.09 -9.33 1.70
N LEU A 176 -9.01 -8.41 1.96
CA LEU A 176 -8.70 -6.98 1.92
C LEU A 176 -7.70 -6.60 3.01
N GLY A 177 -7.85 -7.15 4.22
CA GLY A 177 -6.89 -6.94 5.31
C GLY A 177 -5.49 -7.45 4.97
N LEU A 178 -5.39 -8.64 4.36
CA LEU A 178 -4.11 -9.17 3.86
C LEU A 178 -3.48 -8.25 2.83
N LEU A 179 -4.24 -7.81 1.83
CA LEU A 179 -3.75 -6.89 0.80
C LEU A 179 -3.16 -5.62 1.42
N LEU A 180 -3.91 -4.99 2.33
CA LEU A 180 -3.52 -3.74 2.99
C LEU A 180 -2.26 -3.92 3.85
N ALA A 181 -2.18 -5.00 4.62
CA ALA A 181 -0.99 -5.33 5.42
C ALA A 181 0.25 -5.64 4.57
N GLU A 182 0.05 -6.16 3.34
CA GLU A 182 1.13 -6.52 2.41
C GLU A 182 1.65 -5.34 1.58
N THR A 183 0.88 -4.26 1.45
CA THR A 183 1.29 -2.99 0.81
C THR A 183 2.43 -2.25 1.55
N GLY A 184 2.95 -2.85 2.63
CA GLY A 184 4.11 -2.39 3.40
C GLY A 184 5.35 -2.09 2.57
N SER A 185 5.75 -0.82 2.55
CA SER A 185 7.08 -0.37 2.10
C SER A 185 8.17 -0.73 3.13
N SER A 186 9.44 -0.60 2.77
CA SER A 186 10.57 -0.77 3.71
C SER A 186 10.63 0.29 4.81
N HIS A 187 9.93 1.42 4.65
CA HIS A 187 9.82 2.48 5.65
C HIS A 187 8.42 2.54 6.24
N PHE A 188 8.37 2.68 7.56
CA PHE A 188 7.13 2.77 8.32
C PHE A 188 6.80 4.25 8.55
N ASP A 189 5.88 4.78 7.77
CA ASP A 189 5.41 6.17 7.85
C ASP A 189 3.95 6.25 8.34
N SER A 190 3.42 7.47 8.38
CA SER A 190 2.03 7.71 8.81
C SER A 190 0.99 7.04 7.90
N PHE A 191 1.30 6.83 6.62
CA PHE A 191 0.43 6.18 5.67
C PHE A 191 0.43 4.67 5.86
N GLN A 192 1.60 4.05 6.06
CA GLN A 192 1.71 2.65 6.43
C GLN A 192 0.97 2.36 7.73
N ALA A 193 1.04 3.28 8.70
CA ALA A 193 0.23 3.17 9.90
C ALA A 193 -1.28 3.16 9.61
N GLN A 194 -1.75 4.03 8.71
CA GLN A 194 -3.16 4.03 8.27
C GLN A 194 -3.54 2.73 7.55
N LEU A 195 -2.71 2.22 6.65
CA LEU A 195 -2.96 0.95 5.96
C LEU A 195 -3.05 -0.22 6.92
N MET A 196 -2.19 -0.27 7.95
CA MET A 196 -2.25 -1.31 8.98
C MET A 196 -3.49 -1.18 9.86
N VAL A 197 -3.90 0.04 10.21
CA VAL A 197 -5.15 0.29 10.93
C VAL A 197 -6.34 -0.19 10.11
N GLU A 198 -6.37 0.10 8.80
CA GLU A 198 -7.41 -0.40 7.90
C GLU A 198 -7.35 -1.93 7.74
N ALA A 199 -6.15 -2.53 7.75
CA ALA A 199 -6.00 -3.98 7.76
C ALA A 199 -6.60 -4.60 9.03
N ILE A 200 -6.29 -4.05 10.21
CA ILE A 200 -6.85 -4.47 11.50
C ILE A 200 -8.38 -4.34 11.51
N SER A 201 -8.91 -3.22 11.01
CA SER A 201 -10.35 -2.99 10.87
C SER A 201 -11.01 -4.06 10.00
N ASN A 202 -10.36 -4.45 8.88
CA ASN A 202 -10.83 -5.52 8.03
C ASN A 202 -10.74 -6.90 8.70
N TYR A 203 -9.69 -7.20 9.47
CA TYR A 203 -9.62 -8.43 10.26
C TYR A 203 -10.72 -8.49 11.33
N TRP A 204 -11.02 -7.38 11.99
CA TRP A 204 -12.14 -7.28 12.94
C TRP A 204 -13.50 -7.53 12.25
N LYS A 205 -13.74 -6.95 11.07
CA LYS A 205 -14.95 -7.20 10.26
C LYS A 205 -15.05 -8.68 9.85
N ALA A 206 -13.92 -9.29 9.49
CA ALA A 206 -13.86 -10.70 9.13
C ALA A 206 -14.28 -11.61 10.30
N VAL A 207 -13.76 -11.34 11.49
CA VAL A 207 -14.16 -12.06 12.71
C VAL A 207 -15.64 -11.83 13.00
N SER A 208 -16.11 -10.58 12.97
CA SER A 208 -17.49 -10.23 13.30
C SER A 208 -18.52 -10.82 12.33
N ALA A 209 -18.16 -11.00 11.06
CA ALA A 209 -19.02 -11.70 10.11
C ALA A 209 -19.30 -13.16 10.52
N ILE A 210 -18.32 -13.85 11.13
CA ILE A 210 -18.49 -15.23 11.62
C ILE A 210 -19.18 -15.25 12.99
N VAL A 211 -18.57 -14.62 13.98
CA VAL A 211 -18.96 -14.72 15.40
C VAL A 211 -19.98 -13.66 15.83
N GLY A 212 -20.50 -12.84 14.91
CA GLY A 212 -21.47 -11.77 15.18
C GLY A 212 -20.83 -10.46 15.68
N ASP A 213 -21.59 -9.37 15.66
CA ASP A 213 -21.19 -8.09 16.27
C ASP A 213 -22.04 -7.86 17.52
N PRO A 214 -21.45 -7.70 18.72
CA PRO A 214 -22.19 -7.45 19.96
C PRO A 214 -23.07 -6.18 19.93
N SER A 215 -22.77 -5.22 19.05
CA SER A 215 -23.57 -4.00 18.87
C SER A 215 -24.86 -4.23 18.08
N VAL A 216 -24.98 -5.36 17.37
CA VAL A 216 -26.15 -5.70 16.53
C VAL A 216 -26.84 -6.97 17.02
N ASP A 217 -26.09 -7.94 17.52
CA ASP A 217 -26.57 -9.25 17.96
C ASP A 217 -26.29 -9.45 19.46
N ARG A 218 -27.34 -9.46 20.29
CA ARG A 218 -27.22 -9.69 21.74
C ARG A 218 -26.80 -11.12 22.08
N ASP A 219 -26.95 -12.06 21.17
CA ASP A 219 -26.73 -13.50 21.38
C ASP A 219 -25.50 -14.01 20.58
N TYR A 220 -24.62 -13.08 20.18
CA TYR A 220 -23.40 -13.35 19.40
C TYR A 220 -22.49 -14.43 20.02
N GLN A 221 -22.53 -14.59 21.35
CA GLN A 221 -21.80 -15.62 22.08
C GLN A 221 -22.21 -17.05 21.69
N ARG A 222 -23.40 -17.26 21.11
CA ARG A 222 -23.83 -18.58 20.65
C ARG A 222 -23.06 -19.05 19.42
N ARG A 223 -22.63 -18.13 18.54
CA ARG A 223 -22.00 -18.47 17.25
C ARG A 223 -20.59 -19.01 17.39
N TYR A 224 -19.76 -18.49 18.30
CA TYR A 224 -18.39 -19.03 18.46
C TYR A 224 -18.43 -20.48 18.97
N ARG A 225 -19.38 -20.81 19.85
CA ARG A 225 -19.60 -22.17 20.34
C ARG A 225 -20.03 -23.11 19.22
N GLN A 226 -20.90 -22.64 18.32
CA GLN A 226 -21.33 -23.41 17.14
C GLN A 226 -20.14 -23.85 16.27
N TYR A 227 -19.16 -22.96 16.07
CA TYR A 227 -17.96 -23.27 15.27
C TYR A 227 -16.86 -24.02 16.05
N GLY A 228 -17.12 -24.41 17.31
CA GLY A 228 -16.14 -25.11 18.13
C GLY A 228 -14.91 -24.26 18.49
N ILE A 229 -15.09 -22.93 18.59
CA ILE A 229 -14.03 -22.03 19.05
C ILE A 229 -13.95 -22.13 20.57
N ASP A 230 -12.73 -22.33 21.08
CA ASP A 230 -12.47 -22.44 22.51
C ASP A 230 -12.81 -21.14 23.26
N GLU A 231 -13.39 -21.26 24.46
CA GLU A 231 -13.82 -20.10 25.25
C GLU A 231 -12.63 -19.23 25.70
N ALA A 232 -11.47 -19.83 26.00
CA ALA A 232 -10.29 -19.06 26.35
C ALA A 232 -9.73 -18.30 25.14
N PHE A 233 -9.78 -18.89 23.95
CA PHE A 233 -9.46 -18.16 22.71
C PHE A 233 -10.44 -17.01 22.45
N PHE A 234 -11.74 -17.23 22.67
CA PHE A 234 -12.75 -16.19 22.52
C PHE A 234 -12.49 -15.01 23.47
N LYS A 235 -12.33 -15.26 24.76
CA LYS A 235 -12.10 -14.23 25.78
C LYS A 235 -10.72 -13.55 25.67
N GLY A 236 -9.69 -14.31 25.31
CA GLY A 236 -8.31 -13.78 25.26
C GLY A 236 -7.97 -13.04 23.97
N GLU A 237 -8.45 -13.54 22.82
CA GLU A 237 -8.03 -13.05 21.51
C GLU A 237 -9.15 -12.30 20.77
N ILE A 238 -10.36 -12.88 20.69
CA ILE A 238 -11.47 -12.26 19.95
C ILE A 238 -11.97 -11.01 20.67
N GLU A 239 -12.09 -11.05 22.01
CA GLU A 239 -12.47 -9.88 22.80
C GLU A 239 -11.38 -8.80 22.76
N TRP A 240 -10.08 -9.15 22.83
CA TRP A 240 -8.98 -8.18 22.62
C TRP A 240 -9.12 -7.43 21.28
N LEU A 241 -9.38 -8.15 20.18
CA LEU A 241 -9.55 -7.52 18.86
C LEU A 241 -10.81 -6.62 18.80
N ARG A 242 -11.83 -6.90 19.61
CA ARG A 242 -13.10 -6.17 19.61
C ARG A 242 -13.14 -5.00 20.58
N GLU A 243 -12.55 -5.14 21.76
CA GLU A 243 -12.63 -4.18 22.85
C GLU A 243 -11.39 -3.29 22.87
N ASP A 244 -10.21 -3.88 22.91
CA ASP A 244 -8.96 -3.13 23.02
C ASP A 244 -8.62 -2.44 21.70
N MET A 245 -8.70 -3.15 20.57
CA MET A 245 -8.32 -2.55 19.28
C MET A 245 -9.34 -1.55 18.73
N ARG A 246 -10.64 -1.75 18.99
CA ARG A 246 -11.70 -0.82 18.54
C ARG A 246 -11.80 0.41 19.44
N ASN A 247 -11.70 0.25 20.77
CA ASN A 247 -11.96 1.33 21.72
C ASN A 247 -10.69 1.95 22.33
N GLN A 248 -9.61 1.18 22.55
CA GLN A 248 -8.39 1.69 23.21
C GLN A 248 -7.26 2.02 22.23
N SER A 249 -7.16 1.30 21.11
CA SER A 249 -6.04 1.45 20.16
C SER A 249 -6.36 2.34 18.97
N GLY A 250 -7.19 3.38 19.11
CA GLY A 250 -7.25 4.47 18.13
C GLY A 250 -7.62 4.09 16.67
N VAL A 251 -8.04 2.86 16.36
CA VAL A 251 -8.42 2.44 15.00
C VAL A 251 -9.58 3.29 14.46
N ALA A 252 -10.42 3.83 15.34
CA ALA A 252 -11.47 4.80 15.01
C ALA A 252 -11.06 6.29 15.19
N HIS A 253 -9.97 6.59 15.90
CA HIS A 253 -9.70 7.95 16.43
C HIS A 253 -8.23 8.39 16.46
N TYR A 254 -7.28 7.72 15.78
CA TYR A 254 -5.87 8.10 15.83
C TYR A 254 -5.64 9.51 15.26
N ARG A 255 -5.52 10.47 16.19
CA ARG A 255 -4.59 11.59 16.06
C ARG A 255 -3.20 10.96 16.03
N LEU A 256 -2.63 10.80 14.83
CA LEU A 256 -1.28 10.23 14.63
C LEU A 256 -0.21 11.18 15.22
N GLY A 257 -0.03 11.17 16.53
CA GLY A 257 1.30 11.31 17.10
C GLY A 257 2.06 10.03 16.79
N ARG A 258 3.32 10.14 16.34
CA ARG A 258 4.19 9.04 15.85
C ARG A 258 3.81 7.68 16.47
N PRO A 259 3.03 6.83 15.78
CA PRO A 259 2.65 5.52 16.32
C PRO A 259 3.91 4.66 16.50
N ASP A 260 3.96 3.88 17.57
CA ASP A 260 5.00 2.87 17.75
C ASP A 260 4.85 1.80 16.66
N SER A 261 5.69 1.92 15.63
CA SER A 261 5.65 1.08 14.43
C SER A 261 5.76 -0.41 14.71
N ALA A 262 6.56 -0.79 15.71
CA ALA A 262 6.76 -2.18 16.09
C ALA A 262 5.49 -2.76 16.71
N ARG A 263 4.85 -1.99 17.59
CA ARG A 263 3.59 -2.37 18.22
C ARG A 263 2.45 -2.52 17.21
N LEU A 264 2.30 -1.57 16.28
CA LEU A 264 1.22 -1.64 15.30
C LEU A 264 1.41 -2.84 14.33
N LEU A 265 2.65 -3.16 13.98
CA LEU A 265 2.95 -4.35 13.17
C LEU A 265 2.61 -5.64 13.93
N GLU A 266 2.93 -5.69 15.23
CA GLU A 266 2.57 -6.81 16.10
C GLU A 266 1.05 -6.96 16.22
N ASP A 267 0.35 -5.86 16.47
CA ASP A 267 -1.12 -5.82 16.58
C ASP A 267 -1.79 -6.26 15.26
N CYS A 268 -1.31 -5.76 14.13
CA CYS A 268 -1.78 -6.16 12.79
C CYS A 268 -1.54 -7.65 12.53
N SER A 269 -0.36 -8.15 12.89
CA SER A 269 -0.02 -9.58 12.76
C SER A 269 -0.90 -10.44 13.66
N ARG A 270 -1.15 -10.01 14.90
CA ARG A 270 -2.03 -10.69 15.85
C ARG A 270 -3.47 -10.73 15.33
N ALA A 271 -4.02 -9.59 14.91
CA ALA A 271 -5.36 -9.50 14.33
C ALA A 271 -5.54 -10.43 13.12
N GLY A 272 -4.55 -10.47 12.22
CA GLY A 272 -4.55 -11.37 11.06
C GLY A 272 -4.55 -12.86 11.46
N ARG A 273 -3.81 -13.26 12.51
CA ARG A 273 -3.83 -14.63 13.04
C ARG A 273 -5.20 -14.98 13.63
N ILE A 274 -5.82 -14.05 14.37
CA ILE A 274 -7.13 -14.26 14.99
C ILE A 274 -8.19 -14.49 13.90
N ALA A 275 -8.27 -13.59 12.91
CA ALA A 275 -9.20 -13.71 11.79
C ALA A 275 -9.03 -15.03 11.04
N LYS A 276 -7.78 -15.42 10.76
CA LYS A 276 -7.48 -16.71 10.11
C LYS A 276 -7.99 -17.90 10.90
N THR A 277 -7.79 -17.92 12.22
CA THR A 277 -8.24 -19.01 13.10
C THR A 277 -9.76 -19.11 13.14
N VAL A 278 -10.47 -17.98 13.24
CA VAL A 278 -11.94 -17.94 13.24
C VAL A 278 -12.50 -18.42 11.91
N ILE A 279 -11.95 -17.96 10.78
CA ILE A 279 -12.37 -18.39 9.43
C ILE A 279 -12.11 -19.89 9.25
N ALA A 280 -10.96 -20.40 9.70
CA ALA A 280 -10.65 -21.83 9.61
C ALA A 280 -11.63 -22.69 10.45
N ALA A 281 -12.08 -22.19 11.60
CA ALA A 281 -13.10 -22.88 12.40
C ALA A 281 -14.45 -22.93 11.67
N ALA A 282 -14.89 -21.81 11.07
CA ALA A 282 -16.12 -21.76 10.28
C ALA A 282 -16.06 -22.67 9.04
N ILE A 283 -14.96 -22.67 8.29
CA ILE A 283 -14.76 -23.56 7.13
C ILE A 283 -14.85 -25.02 7.57
N ARG A 284 -14.19 -25.41 8.67
CA ARG A 284 -14.27 -26.79 9.18
C ARG A 284 -15.70 -27.18 9.53
N TYR A 285 -16.43 -26.31 10.22
CA TYR A 285 -17.82 -26.54 10.57
C TYR A 285 -18.70 -26.74 9.33
N ASP A 286 -18.56 -25.89 8.31
CA ASP A 286 -19.32 -25.99 7.06
C ASP A 286 -18.97 -27.27 6.26
N MET A 287 -17.70 -27.71 6.30
CA MET A 287 -17.26 -28.94 5.61
C MET A 287 -17.69 -30.24 6.33
N THR A 288 -17.72 -30.26 7.67
CA THR A 288 -18.01 -31.49 8.43
C THR A 288 -19.44 -31.57 8.97
N GLY A 289 -20.20 -30.48 8.98
CA GLY A 289 -21.58 -30.41 9.46
C GLY A 289 -21.78 -30.81 10.94
N THR A 290 -20.70 -30.92 11.71
CA THR A 290 -20.72 -31.42 13.10
C THR A 290 -20.09 -30.40 14.05
N SER A 291 -20.87 -29.92 15.02
CA SER A 291 -20.34 -29.23 16.20
C SER A 291 -19.62 -30.24 17.08
N ARG A 292 -18.38 -29.93 17.48
CA ARG A 292 -17.75 -30.65 18.60
C ARG A 292 -18.32 -30.19 19.93
#